data_AF-A0A353GIV4-F1
#
_entry.id   AF-A0A353GIV4-F1
#
_cell.length_a   1.000
_cell.length_b   1.000
_cell.length_c   1.000
_cell.angle_alpha   90.00
_cell.angle_beta   90.00
_cell.angle_gamma   90.00
#
_symmetry.space_group_name_H-M   'P 1'
#
loop_
_entity.id
_entity.type
_entity.pdbx_description
1 polymer ?
#
loop_
_entity_poly.entity_id
_entity_poly.type
_entity_poly.pdbx_seq_one_letter_code
_entity_poly.pdbx_strand_id
1 'polypeptide(L)'
;MVHIEGRTLAKEWLFFLGMLVLSAVVMPGIIAFLFHGTLAPWGTFYPVLFGLQNGEFFAAWLIVIAPYLLVQFIRITCWAIMHV
;
A
#
# COMPACT_ATOMS: atom_id res chain seq x y z
N MET A 1 16.63 -5.59 27.36
CA MET A 1 16.50 -6.31 26.08
C MET A 1 15.03 -6.58 25.85
N VAL A 2 14.41 -5.88 24.90
CA VAL A 2 13.04 -6.21 24.47
C VAL A 2 13.19 -7.37 23.49
N HIS A 3 12.86 -8.58 23.92
CA HIS A 3 12.77 -9.74 23.01
C HIS A 3 11.58 -9.50 22.09
N ILE A 4 11.82 -8.89 20.91
CA ILE A 4 10.83 -8.88 19.84
C ILE A 4 10.88 -10.27 19.22
N GLU A 5 10.02 -11.18 19.71
CA GLU A 5 9.86 -12.51 19.12
C GLU A 5 9.51 -12.35 17.63
N GLY A 6 10.19 -13.07 16.73
CA GLY A 6 9.96 -12.98 15.28
C GLY A 6 8.50 -13.23 14.85
N ARG A 7 7.70 -13.88 15.71
CA ARG A 7 6.24 -14.01 15.57
C ARG A 7 5.50 -12.67 15.58
N THR A 8 5.96 -11.70 16.35
CA THR A 8 5.36 -10.36 16.43
C THR A 8 5.64 -9.57 15.16
N LEU A 9 6.87 -9.66 14.63
CA LEU A 9 7.26 -9.03 13.37
C LEU A 9 6.36 -9.52 12.21
N ALA A 10 6.20 -10.84 12.03
CA ALA A 10 5.38 -11.39 10.95
C ALA A 10 3.90 -10.93 11.00
N LYS A 11 3.33 -10.82 12.20
CA LYS A 11 1.95 -10.33 12.37
C LYS A 11 1.81 -8.85 11.99
N GLU A 12 2.76 -8.02 12.40
CA GLU A 12 2.76 -6.60 12.02
C GLU A 12 2.89 -6.44 10.51
N TRP A 13 3.73 -7.25 9.86
CA TRP A 13 3.89 -7.26 8.42
C TRP A 13 2.59 -7.60 7.69
N LEU A 14 1.91 -8.66 8.13
CA LEU A 14 0.60 -9.04 7.61
C LEU A 14 -0.44 -7.93 7.82
N PHE A 15 -0.42 -7.27 8.98
CA PHE A 15 -1.31 -6.13 9.24
C PHE A 15 -1.05 -4.98 8.26
N PHE A 16 0.20 -4.56 8.08
CA PHE A 16 0.54 -3.49 7.14
C PHE A 16 0.22 -3.85 5.70
N LEU A 17 0.50 -5.09 5.28
CA LEU A 17 0.11 -5.58 3.96
C LEU A 17 -1.42 -5.55 3.77
N GLY A 18 -2.17 -5.99 4.78
CA GLY A 18 -3.63 -5.91 4.78
C GLY A 18 -4.12 -4.47 4.65
N MET A 19 -3.53 -3.53 5.39
CA MET A 19 -3.84 -2.10 5.30
C MET A 19 -3.50 -1.51 3.93
N LEU A 20 -2.39 -1.94 3.30
CA LEU A 20 -2.06 -1.55 1.94
C LEU A 20 -3.12 -2.05 0.95
N VAL A 21 -3.51 -3.33 1.02
CA VAL A 21 -4.54 -3.87 0.12
C VAL A 21 -5.88 -3.17 0.33
N LEU A 22 -6.25 -2.91 1.59
CA LEU A 22 -7.48 -2.20 1.93
C LEU A 22 -7.49 -0.78 1.35
N SER A 23 -6.41 -0.02 1.52
CA SER A 23 -6.33 1.36 1.04
C SER A 23 -6.06 1.48 -0.46
N ALA A 24 -5.25 0.59 -1.02
CA ALA A 24 -4.78 0.65 -2.40
C ALA A 24 -5.75 0.00 -3.42
N VAL A 25 -6.59 -0.94 -2.96
CA VAL A 25 -7.45 -1.73 -3.87
C VAL A 25 -8.91 -1.68 -3.43
N VAL A 26 -9.18 -2.02 -2.17
CA VAL A 26 -10.56 -2.17 -1.68
C VAL A 26 -11.27 -0.81 -1.62
N MET A 27 -10.64 0.21 -1.04
CA MET A 27 -11.24 1.55 -0.94
C MET A 27 -11.52 2.18 -2.32
N PRO A 28 -10.59 2.21 -3.28
CA PRO A 28 -10.88 2.65 -4.64
C PRO A 28 -12.01 1.87 -5.29
N GLY A 29 -12.07 0.55 -5.08
CA GLY A 29 -13.17 -0.29 -5.60
C GLY A 29 -14.52 0.09 -5.01
N ILE A 30 -14.60 0.30 -3.70
CA ILE A 30 -15.82 0.76 -3.02
C ILE A 30 -16.23 2.13 -3.55
N ILE A 31 -15.30 3.07 -3.66
CA ILE A 31 -15.57 4.42 -4.17
C ILE A 31 -16.03 4.35 -5.63
N ALA A 32 -15.35 3.60 -6.49
CA ALA A 32 -15.76 3.41 -7.88
C ALA A 32 -17.19 2.85 -7.98
N PHE A 33 -17.51 1.84 -7.17
CA PHE A 33 -18.85 1.27 -7.10
C PHE A 33 -19.91 2.29 -6.63
N LEU A 34 -19.63 3.05 -5.57
CA LEU A 34 -20.57 4.02 -5.02
C LEU A 34 -20.85 5.20 -5.97
N PHE A 35 -19.84 5.68 -6.69
CA PHE A 35 -19.98 6.87 -7.54
C PHE A 35 -20.36 6.55 -9.00
N HIS A 36 -19.97 5.38 -9.52
CA HIS A 36 -20.12 5.05 -10.94
C HIS A 36 -21.02 3.82 -11.18
N GLY A 37 -21.50 3.17 -10.11
CA GLY A 37 -22.33 1.96 -10.19
C GLY A 37 -21.61 0.75 -10.80
N THR A 38 -20.30 0.86 -11.10
CA THR A 38 -19.50 -0.17 -11.76
C THR A 38 -18.08 -0.19 -11.20
N LEU A 39 -17.44 -1.35 -11.24
CA LEU A 39 -16.03 -1.52 -10.89
C LEU A 39 -15.10 -1.26 -12.09
N ALA A 40 -15.64 -1.09 -13.29
CA ALA A 40 -14.86 -0.95 -14.53
C ALA A 40 -13.79 0.17 -14.50
N PRO A 41 -13.99 1.34 -13.88
CA PRO A 41 -12.99 2.41 -13.86
C PRO A 41 -11.97 2.30 -12.70
N TRP A 42 -11.86 1.16 -12.01
CA TRP A 42 -10.94 1.05 -10.87
C TRP A 42 -9.48 1.35 -11.25
N GLY A 43 -9.04 0.93 -12.45
CA GLY A 43 -7.70 1.19 -12.97
C GLY A 43 -7.42 2.66 -13.30
N THR A 44 -8.45 3.49 -13.46
CA THR A 44 -8.32 4.92 -13.76
C THR A 44 -8.41 5.80 -12.50
N PHE A 45 -8.71 5.21 -11.33
CA PHE A 45 -8.91 5.96 -10.08
C PHE A 45 -7.70 6.82 -9.68
N TYR A 46 -6.51 6.20 -9.59
CA TYR A 46 -5.31 6.91 -9.16
C TYR A 46 -4.80 7.94 -10.17
N PRO A 47 -4.73 7.64 -11.48
CA PRO A 47 -4.40 8.68 -12.46
C PRO A 47 -5.31 9.91 -12.36
N VAL A 48 -6.63 9.72 -12.19
CA VAL A 48 -7.58 10.82 -12.01
C VAL A 48 -7.33 11.58 -10.71
N LEU A 49 -7.10 10.88 -9.59
CA LEU A 49 -6.85 11.51 -8.29
C LEU A 49 -5.60 12.38 -8.28
N PHE A 50 -4.56 11.95 -9.00
CA PHE A 50 -3.28 12.66 -9.09
C PHE A 50 -3.19 13.61 -10.30
N GLY A 51 -4.27 13.77 -11.08
CA GLY A 51 -4.28 14.63 -12.27
C GLY A 51 -3.33 14.17 -13.37
N LEU A 52 -2.98 12.89 -13.40
CA LEU A 52 -2.07 12.27 -14.35
C LEU A 52 -2.82 11.92 -15.65
N GLN A 53 -2.10 11.89 -16.77
CA GLN A 53 -2.72 11.54 -18.05
C GLN A 53 -3.07 10.05 -18.10
N ASN A 54 -4.15 9.72 -18.81
CA ASN A 54 -4.54 8.33 -19.08
C ASN A 54 -3.43 7.63 -19.88
N GLY A 55 -2.57 6.90 -19.18
CA GLY A 55 -1.33 6.32 -19.71
C GLY A 55 -0.25 6.21 -18.64
N GLU A 56 -0.31 7.04 -17.60
CA GLU A 56 0.62 7.06 -16.47
C GLU A 56 0.16 6.15 -15.31
N PHE A 57 -0.52 5.05 -15.64
CA PHE A 57 -1.01 4.06 -14.67
C PHE A 57 0.11 3.61 -13.72
N PHE A 58 1.26 3.26 -14.28
CA PHE A 58 2.40 2.80 -13.49
C PHE A 58 2.91 3.88 -12.52
N ALA A 59 2.98 5.14 -12.95
CA ALA A 59 3.41 6.25 -12.10
C ALA A 59 2.42 6.49 -10.95
N ALA A 60 1.12 6.45 -11.23
CA ALA A 60 0.07 6.61 -10.23
C ALA A 60 0.16 5.52 -9.14
N TRP A 61 0.35 4.26 -9.53
CA TRP A 61 0.50 3.15 -8.59
C TRP A 61 1.83 3.19 -7.84
N LEU A 62 2.90 3.66 -8.48
CA LEU A 62 4.19 3.86 -7.83
C LEU A 62 4.07 4.90 -6.70
N ILE A 63 3.34 5.99 -6.91
CA ILE A 63 3.08 7.00 -5.87
C ILE A 63 2.35 6.39 -4.66
N VAL A 64 1.42 5.46 -4.89
CA VAL A 64 0.66 4.80 -3.81
C VAL A 64 1.48 3.75 -3.07
N ILE A 65 2.27 2.95 -3.79
CA ILE A 65 3.02 1.81 -3.23
C ILE A 65 4.39 2.23 -2.67
N ALA A 66 5.05 3.25 -3.23
CA ALA A 66 6.41 3.63 -2.84
C ALA A 66 6.54 4.05 -1.36
N PRO A 67 5.61 4.83 -0.76
CA PRO A 67 5.67 5.14 0.68
C PRO A 67 5.62 3.88 1.55
N TYR A 68 4.80 2.90 1.17
CA TYR A 68 4.74 1.61 1.87
C TYR A 68 6.07 0.87 1.78
N LEU A 69 6.65 0.75 0.58
CA LEU A 69 7.94 0.08 0.38
C LEU A 69 9.05 0.77 1.18
N LEU A 70 9.09 2.10 1.20
CA LEU A 70 10.05 2.87 1.96
C LEU A 70 9.94 2.60 3.47
N VAL A 71 8.72 2.61 4.01
CA VAL A 71 8.48 2.31 5.43
C VAL A 71 8.91 0.88 5.75
N GLN A 72 8.57 -0.11 4.93
CA GLN A 72 9.01 -1.49 5.16
C GLN A 72 10.53 -1.62 5.08
N PHE A 73 11.18 -0.94 4.13
CA PHE A 73 12.63 -0.95 3.99
C PHE A 73 13.34 -0.39 5.23
N ILE A 74 12.88 0.76 5.75
CA ILE A 74 13.41 1.35 6.98
C ILE A 74 13.23 0.37 8.15
N ARG A 75 12.07 -0.27 8.27
CA ARG A 75 11.80 -1.22 9.36
C ARG A 75 12.67 -2.47 9.30
N ILE A 76 12.86 -3.06 8.11
CA ILE A 76 13.79 -4.19 7.92
C ILE A 76 15.20 -3.76 8.35
N THR A 77 15.63 -2.59 7.91
CA THR A 77 16.98 -2.07 8.19
C THR A 77 17.19 -1.87 9.69
N CYS A 78 16.27 -1.21 10.38
CA CYS A 78 16.34 -1.03 11.83
C CYS A 78 16.30 -2.38 12.56
N TRP A 79 15.45 -3.31 12.13
CA TRP A 79 15.39 -4.64 12.72
C TRP A 79 16.71 -5.40 12.57
N ALA A 80 17.29 -5.38 11.37
CA ALA A 80 18.57 -6.01 11.08
C ALA A 80 19.70 -5.41 11.94
N ILE A 81 19.77 -4.08 12.08
CA ILE A 81 20.79 -3.42 12.91
C ILE A 81 20.66 -3.77 14.39
N MET A 82 19.43 -3.87 14.91
CA MET A 82 19.21 -4.17 16.33
C MET A 82 19.46 -5.63 16.73
N HIS A 83 19.45 -6.55 15.76
CA HIS A 83 19.56 -7.99 15.99
C HIS A 83 20.84 -8.62 15.38
N VAL A 84 21.72 -7.79 14.84
CA VAL A 84 23.13 -8.11 14.54
C VAL A 84 23.99 -7.68 15.72
#